data_AF-A0A6L5QWR9-F1
#
_entry.id   AF-A0A6L5QWR9-F1
#
_cell.length_a   1.000
_cell.length_b   1.000
_cell.length_c   1.000
_cell.angle_alpha   90.00
_cell.angle_beta   90.00
_cell.angle_gamma   90.00
#
_symmetry.space_group_name_H-M   'P 1'
#
loop_
_entity.id
_entity.type
_entity.pdbx_description
1 polymer ?
#
loop_
_entity_poly.entity_id
_entity_poly.type
_entity_poly.pdbx_seq_one_letter_code
_entity_poly.pdbx_strand_id
1 'polypeptide(L)'
;MSAAGTGDETLRLHLGSDGTRFVYSNDGDPITQTITAQKNCRITVNGPLAAIGGSDQGPGMKDGSIGIKSGGSTGVPCSRVDATEDLTVSLEGVPDAVFASLDLEFKGSVQVDVIVSKAGTEVDTFQVRAGGGIVPGEGVDGSTTAPFTATATAAQPIANCRNASDAGPDAGPLDNCYLTIEPSGSFDAVTFAPLSGEMSLEGSSDFGNDPAFDTIFTLEGFTGELGCTAENSTATIDQGTVYGTFTRLENTDGSDCVLKPYTLTADVGAGTLSFVPVDVDPPQPAAYRGTVKFAPQNSSNPFTSHLEYDQDDDGPLDFVYMPWCTGDPFATPDSPGSIDTSVIPTGHTWCIVSEGTTIYSATQTRTAWDVVGIGDPKMR
;
A
#
# COMPACT_ATOMS: atom_id res chain seq x y z
N MET A 1 18.60 -9.08 -15.94
CA MET A 1 19.16 -7.94 -15.17
C MET A 1 18.41 -6.69 -15.58
N SER A 2 17.19 -6.53 -15.08
CA SER A 2 16.51 -5.24 -15.02
C SER A 2 17.03 -4.54 -13.76
N ALA A 3 17.43 -3.28 -13.92
CA ALA A 3 17.67 -2.41 -12.77
C ALA A 3 16.32 -2.21 -12.08
N ALA A 4 16.22 -2.55 -10.80
CA ALA A 4 15.13 -2.12 -9.95
C ALA A 4 15.11 -0.59 -9.96
N GLY A 5 13.99 -0.01 -10.41
CA GLY A 5 13.76 1.41 -10.29
C GLY A 5 13.62 1.76 -8.82
N THR A 6 14.15 2.92 -8.47
CA THR A 6 14.16 3.49 -7.13
C THR A 6 13.08 4.56 -7.01
N GLY A 7 11.96 4.40 -7.74
CA GLY A 7 10.81 5.28 -7.65
C GLY A 7 9.84 4.75 -6.61
N ASP A 8 9.33 5.63 -5.75
CA ASP A 8 8.26 5.26 -4.85
C ASP A 8 7.03 4.81 -5.66
N GLU A 9 6.46 3.67 -5.27
CA GLU A 9 5.21 3.17 -5.83
C GLU A 9 4.07 4.09 -5.40
N THR A 10 3.26 4.58 -6.35
CA THR A 10 2.27 5.62 -6.05
C THR A 10 0.91 5.33 -6.66
N LEU A 11 -0.14 5.70 -5.93
CA LEU A 11 -1.46 5.98 -6.49
C LEU A 11 -1.69 7.49 -6.45
N ARG A 12 -1.99 8.10 -7.59
CA ARG A 12 -2.18 9.55 -7.72
C ARG A 12 -3.60 9.89 -8.13
N LEU A 13 -4.26 10.76 -7.38
CA LEU A 13 -5.49 11.44 -7.78
C LEU A 13 -5.12 12.73 -8.51
N HIS A 14 -5.44 12.76 -9.80
CA HIS A 14 -5.23 13.89 -10.68
C HIS A 14 -6.59 14.47 -11.09
N LEU A 15 -6.79 15.77 -10.83
CA LEU A 15 -8.02 16.52 -11.10
C LEU A 15 -7.78 17.75 -12.00
N GLY A 16 -6.79 17.66 -12.88
CA GLY A 16 -6.45 18.70 -13.83
C GLY A 16 -7.41 18.85 -15.01
N SER A 17 -7.24 19.95 -15.73
CA SER A 17 -7.93 20.27 -16.99
C SER A 17 -7.63 19.28 -18.13
N ASP A 18 -6.52 18.53 -18.07
CA ASP A 18 -6.16 17.46 -19.01
C ASP A 18 -6.77 16.10 -18.63
N GLY A 19 -7.38 15.97 -17.45
CA GLY A 19 -8.24 14.84 -17.11
C GLY A 19 -8.48 14.67 -15.62
N THR A 20 -9.49 13.84 -15.30
CA THR A 20 -9.85 13.50 -13.92
C THR A 20 -9.72 11.99 -13.75
N ARG A 21 -8.75 11.55 -12.94
CA ARG A 21 -8.31 10.15 -12.92
C ARG A 21 -7.51 9.79 -11.66
N PHE A 22 -7.55 8.52 -11.31
CA PHE A 22 -6.51 7.87 -10.52
C PHE A 22 -5.47 7.24 -11.44
N VAL A 23 -4.20 7.35 -11.08
CA VAL A 23 -3.07 6.73 -11.81
C VAL A 23 -2.20 5.96 -10.83
N TYR A 24 -2.12 4.65 -11.02
CA TYR A 24 -1.19 3.79 -10.29
C TYR A 24 0.10 3.60 -11.11
N SER A 25 1.24 3.72 -10.44
CA SER A 25 2.58 3.65 -11.05
C SER A 25 3.55 2.90 -10.14
N ASN A 26 4.15 1.83 -10.66
CA ASN A 26 5.09 0.92 -9.99
C ASN A 26 6.33 0.60 -10.86
N ASP A 27 6.87 1.61 -11.55
CA ASP A 27 7.90 1.49 -12.60
C ASP A 27 7.46 0.75 -13.90
N GLY A 28 6.24 0.22 -13.94
CA GLY A 28 5.59 -0.32 -15.15
C GLY A 28 4.80 0.72 -15.96
N ASP A 29 4.03 0.24 -16.95
CA ASP A 29 3.06 1.07 -17.66
C ASP A 29 1.95 1.49 -16.68
N PRO A 30 1.63 2.79 -16.57
CA PRO A 30 0.70 3.28 -15.56
C PRO A 30 -0.72 2.76 -15.79
N ILE A 31 -1.37 2.28 -14.73
CA ILE A 31 -2.77 1.86 -14.76
C ILE A 31 -3.63 3.09 -14.43
N THR A 32 -4.62 3.38 -15.27
CA THR A 32 -5.48 4.57 -15.11
C THR A 32 -6.93 4.18 -14.84
N GLN A 33 -7.52 4.79 -13.82
CA GLN A 33 -8.96 4.76 -13.54
C GLN A 33 -9.55 6.17 -13.75
N THR A 34 -10.36 6.35 -14.77
CA THR A 34 -11.01 7.65 -15.04
C THR A 34 -12.16 7.92 -14.07
N ILE A 35 -12.26 9.16 -13.57
CA ILE A 35 -13.38 9.64 -12.78
C ILE A 35 -14.38 10.30 -13.72
N THR A 36 -15.63 9.82 -13.71
CA THR A 36 -16.67 10.39 -14.58
C THR A 36 -17.65 11.24 -13.76
N ALA A 37 -17.74 12.53 -14.10
CA ALA A 37 -18.81 13.40 -13.62
C ALA A 37 -20.14 13.05 -14.28
N GLN A 38 -21.15 12.80 -13.46
CA GLN A 38 -22.54 12.63 -13.89
C GLN A 38 -23.27 13.99 -13.88
N LYS A 39 -24.56 13.97 -14.23
CA LYS A 39 -25.42 15.16 -14.10
C LYS A 39 -25.43 15.67 -12.66
N ASN A 40 -25.53 16.99 -12.49
CA ASN A 40 -25.57 17.67 -11.19
C ASN A 40 -24.35 17.40 -10.31
N CYS A 41 -23.15 17.38 -10.91
CA CYS A 41 -21.85 17.27 -10.24
C CYS A 41 -21.64 16.00 -9.41
N ARG A 42 -22.53 15.01 -9.46
CA ARG A 42 -22.35 13.73 -8.79
C ARG A 42 -21.21 12.97 -9.46
N ILE A 43 -20.31 12.38 -8.68
CA ILE A 43 -19.38 11.39 -9.18
C ILE A 43 -19.74 10.00 -8.64
N THR A 44 -19.27 8.98 -9.33
CA THR A 44 -19.23 7.62 -8.79
C THR A 44 -17.84 7.11 -9.08
N VAL A 45 -17.10 6.85 -8.02
CA VAL A 45 -15.74 6.32 -8.08
C VAL A 45 -15.79 5.05 -7.25
N ASN A 46 -16.04 3.93 -7.92
CA ASN A 46 -15.95 2.59 -7.37
C ASN A 46 -15.22 1.80 -8.46
N GLY A 47 -13.91 1.80 -8.41
CA GLY A 47 -13.08 1.22 -9.46
C GLY A 47 -11.94 0.39 -8.90
N PRO A 48 -11.14 -0.22 -9.78
CA PRO A 48 -10.12 -1.19 -9.41
C PRO A 48 -8.88 -0.59 -8.73
N LEU A 49 -8.76 0.74 -8.65
CA LEU A 49 -7.65 1.43 -7.98
C LEU A 49 -8.07 2.20 -6.72
N ALA A 50 -9.31 2.70 -6.71
CA ALA A 50 -9.84 3.46 -5.59
C ALA A 50 -11.37 3.53 -5.63
N ALA A 51 -11.95 3.72 -4.45
CA ALA A 51 -13.32 4.15 -4.27
C ALA A 51 -13.38 5.49 -3.53
N ILE A 52 -14.38 6.32 -3.84
CA ILE A 52 -14.67 7.54 -3.09
C ILE A 52 -16.11 7.46 -2.58
N GLY A 53 -16.26 7.58 -1.26
CA GLY A 53 -17.53 7.57 -0.53
C GLY A 53 -17.80 8.88 0.17
N GLY A 54 -19.04 9.06 0.60
CA GLY A 54 -19.47 10.22 1.38
C GLY A 54 -20.73 9.94 2.18
N SER A 55 -20.86 10.50 3.38
CA SER A 55 -21.91 10.10 4.33
C SER A 55 -23.32 10.61 4.07
N ASP A 56 -23.50 11.68 3.28
CA ASP A 56 -24.83 12.19 2.90
C ASP A 56 -25.24 11.74 1.48
N GLN A 57 -25.09 12.61 0.48
CA GLN A 57 -25.54 12.35 -0.89
C GLN A 57 -24.48 11.65 -1.78
N GLY A 58 -23.39 11.21 -1.15
CA GLY A 58 -22.19 10.70 -1.81
C GLY A 58 -21.33 11.79 -2.43
N PRO A 59 -20.22 11.39 -3.09
CA PRO A 59 -19.23 12.33 -3.57
C PRO A 59 -19.72 13.14 -4.76
N GLY A 60 -19.24 14.38 -4.84
CA GLY A 60 -19.41 15.25 -5.99
C GLY A 60 -18.10 15.91 -6.40
N MET A 61 -18.06 16.37 -7.65
CA MET A 61 -16.91 17.03 -8.24
C MET A 61 -17.34 18.28 -9.00
N LYS A 62 -16.57 19.35 -8.83
CA LYS A 62 -16.73 20.61 -9.55
C LYS A 62 -15.39 21.35 -9.59
N ASP A 63 -15.06 21.90 -10.76
CA ASP A 63 -13.92 22.79 -10.97
C ASP A 63 -12.54 22.26 -10.51
N GLY A 64 -12.30 20.95 -10.59
CA GLY A 64 -11.01 20.35 -10.17
C GLY A 64 -10.98 19.91 -8.69
N SER A 65 -12.10 20.06 -7.99
CA SER A 65 -12.25 19.76 -6.57
C SER A 65 -13.29 18.66 -6.33
N ILE A 66 -13.06 17.81 -5.33
CA ILE A 66 -13.97 16.75 -4.84
C ILE A 66 -14.42 17.06 -3.41
N GLY A 67 -15.70 16.82 -3.13
CA GLY A 67 -16.29 16.84 -1.80
C GLY A 67 -17.62 16.09 -1.80
N ILE A 68 -18.60 16.56 -1.04
CA ILE A 68 -19.92 15.93 -0.93
C ILE A 68 -20.96 16.74 -1.71
N LYS A 69 -21.95 16.01 -2.25
CA LYS A 69 -22.98 16.58 -3.11
C LYS A 69 -24.20 17.05 -2.29
N SER A 70 -24.16 18.20 -1.64
CA SER A 70 -25.27 18.67 -0.79
C SER A 70 -26.50 19.27 -1.52
N GLY A 71 -26.56 19.35 -2.86
CA GLY A 71 -27.74 19.90 -3.56
C GLY A 71 -27.71 19.93 -5.10
N GLY A 72 -28.87 20.14 -5.74
CA GLY A 72 -29.05 20.13 -7.20
C GLY A 72 -29.36 21.53 -7.77
N SER A 73 -28.43 22.07 -8.56
CA SER A 73 -28.52 23.29 -9.37
C SER A 73 -28.80 24.61 -8.63
N THR A 74 -27.82 25.52 -8.73
CA THR A 74 -27.76 26.92 -8.25
C THR A 74 -27.50 27.12 -6.74
N GLY A 75 -26.24 27.43 -6.40
CA GLY A 75 -25.83 27.98 -5.11
C GLY A 75 -25.27 27.00 -4.06
N VAL A 76 -25.21 25.70 -4.32
CA VAL A 76 -24.70 24.69 -3.37
C VAL A 76 -23.36 24.10 -3.87
N PRO A 77 -22.30 24.05 -3.04
CA PRO A 77 -21.04 23.44 -3.44
C PRO A 77 -21.20 21.93 -3.57
N CYS A 78 -20.95 21.39 -4.75
CA CYS A 78 -20.98 19.94 -4.99
C CYS A 78 -19.61 19.30 -4.79
N SER A 79 -18.66 20.04 -4.27
CA SER A 79 -17.24 19.71 -4.22
C SER A 79 -16.64 20.17 -2.90
N ARG A 80 -17.44 20.23 -1.83
CA ARG A 80 -16.97 20.61 -0.50
C ARG A 80 -17.48 19.65 0.54
N VAL A 81 -16.75 19.58 1.64
CA VAL A 81 -17.08 18.82 2.84
C VAL A 81 -17.17 19.83 3.98
N ASP A 82 -18.28 19.85 4.71
CA ASP A 82 -18.44 20.65 5.91
C ASP A 82 -18.58 19.78 7.17
N ALA A 83 -18.82 20.41 8.33
CA ALA A 83 -18.86 19.71 9.61
C ALA A 83 -20.08 18.78 9.83
N THR A 84 -20.92 18.60 8.82
CA THR A 84 -22.09 17.71 8.86
C THR A 84 -21.90 16.43 8.07
N GLU A 85 -20.77 16.30 7.37
CA GLU A 85 -20.50 15.23 6.40
C GLU A 85 -19.02 14.86 6.39
N ASP A 86 -18.71 13.69 5.83
CA ASP A 86 -17.36 13.18 5.68
C ASP A 86 -17.17 12.63 4.27
N LEU A 87 -15.94 12.80 3.76
CA LEU A 87 -15.48 12.26 2.48
C LEU A 87 -14.44 11.19 2.76
N THR A 88 -14.60 10.01 2.17
CA THR A 88 -13.63 8.92 2.32
C THR A 88 -13.06 8.54 0.96
N VAL A 89 -11.75 8.40 0.89
CA VAL A 89 -11.03 7.78 -0.24
C VAL A 89 -10.50 6.44 0.24
N SER A 90 -11.00 5.36 -0.35
CA SER A 90 -10.52 3.99 -0.14
C SER A 90 -9.61 3.59 -1.29
N LEU A 91 -8.46 3.01 -0.96
CA LEU A 91 -7.52 2.42 -1.90
C LEU A 91 -7.98 1.00 -2.19
N GLU A 92 -8.12 0.66 -3.46
CA GLU A 92 -8.69 -0.62 -3.90
C GLU A 92 -7.73 -1.27 -4.89
N GLY A 93 -7.48 -2.57 -4.79
CA GLY A 93 -6.66 -3.28 -5.77
C GLY A 93 -5.20 -2.78 -5.92
N VAL A 94 -4.73 -2.00 -4.96
CA VAL A 94 -3.35 -1.49 -4.83
C VAL A 94 -2.82 -1.79 -3.43
N PRO A 95 -1.49 -1.79 -3.21
CA PRO A 95 -0.91 -1.90 -1.88
C PRO A 95 -1.46 -0.86 -0.91
N ASP A 96 -1.38 -1.17 0.39
CA ASP A 96 -1.65 -0.20 1.44
C ASP A 96 -0.68 0.98 1.31
N ALA A 97 -1.14 2.18 1.71
CA ALA A 97 -0.31 3.36 1.75
C ALA A 97 0.45 3.49 3.08
N VAL A 98 1.67 4.02 3.03
CA VAL A 98 2.54 4.37 4.17
C VAL A 98 2.64 5.86 4.42
N PHE A 99 2.35 6.69 3.41
CA PHE A 99 2.20 8.14 3.56
C PHE A 99 1.23 8.68 2.52
N ALA A 100 0.69 9.87 2.75
CA ALA A 100 -0.07 10.58 1.72
C ALA A 100 0.32 12.05 1.66
N SER A 101 0.40 12.59 0.45
CA SER A 101 0.49 14.02 0.18
C SER A 101 -0.84 14.47 -0.42
N LEU A 102 -1.56 15.30 0.32
CA LEU A 102 -2.94 15.67 0.08
C LEU A 102 -2.99 17.11 -0.42
N ASP A 103 -3.60 17.32 -1.58
CA ASP A 103 -3.89 18.64 -2.11
C ASP A 103 -5.25 19.09 -1.58
N LEU A 104 -5.27 20.03 -0.63
CA LEU A 104 -6.47 20.43 0.10
C LEU A 104 -6.75 21.92 -0.03
N GLU A 105 -7.98 22.28 -0.39
CA GLU A 105 -8.44 23.67 -0.40
C GLU A 105 -9.42 23.92 0.75
N PHE A 106 -9.37 25.10 1.35
CA PHE A 106 -10.03 25.40 2.62
C PHE A 106 -10.91 26.65 2.57
N LYS A 107 -12.04 26.64 3.30
CA LYS A 107 -12.92 27.80 3.49
C LYS A 107 -13.11 28.19 4.94
N GLY A 108 -12.81 29.45 5.24
CA GLY A 108 -13.07 30.04 6.54
C GLY A 108 -12.13 29.49 7.62
N SER A 109 -12.59 29.49 8.86
CA SER A 109 -11.82 28.94 9.99
C SER A 109 -11.92 27.43 10.01
N VAL A 110 -10.97 26.77 9.34
CA VAL A 110 -10.99 25.32 9.15
C VAL A 110 -10.27 24.59 10.26
N GLN A 111 -10.94 23.55 10.75
CA GLN A 111 -10.35 22.46 11.52
C GLN A 111 -10.91 21.17 10.94
N VAL A 112 -10.06 20.32 10.39
CA VAL A 112 -10.45 19.04 9.77
C VAL A 112 -9.64 17.93 10.40
N ASP A 113 -10.31 16.87 10.82
CA ASP A 113 -9.66 15.63 11.18
C ASP A 113 -9.48 14.78 9.91
N VAL A 114 -8.26 14.37 9.63
CA VAL A 114 -7.86 13.46 8.56
C VAL A 114 -7.53 12.13 9.24
N ILE A 115 -8.44 11.18 9.09
CA ILE A 115 -8.39 9.89 9.76
C ILE A 115 -7.86 8.87 8.75
N VAL A 116 -6.80 8.15 9.11
CA VAL A 116 -6.29 7.04 8.30
C VAL A 116 -6.69 5.71 8.93
N SER A 117 -7.17 4.77 8.13
CA SER A 117 -7.63 3.47 8.62
C SER A 117 -7.09 2.32 7.78
N LYS A 118 -7.00 1.13 8.40
CA LYS A 118 -6.69 -0.15 7.77
C LYS A 118 -7.80 -1.14 8.05
N ALA A 119 -8.39 -1.74 7.02
CA ALA A 119 -9.49 -2.69 7.12
C ALA A 119 -10.63 -2.21 8.05
N GLY A 120 -10.96 -0.90 7.98
CA GLY A 120 -12.00 -0.26 8.79
C GLY A 120 -11.63 0.02 10.25
N THR A 121 -10.38 -0.18 10.66
CA THR A 121 -9.86 0.19 11.99
C THR A 121 -8.97 1.43 11.87
N GLU A 122 -9.22 2.45 12.69
CA GLU A 122 -8.39 3.65 12.75
C GLU A 122 -6.95 3.32 13.13
N VAL A 123 -6.00 3.80 12.33
CA VAL A 123 -4.55 3.71 12.57
C VAL A 123 -4.08 4.97 13.29
N ASP A 124 -4.33 6.14 12.71
CA ASP A 124 -4.00 7.45 13.27
C ASP A 124 -5.03 8.50 12.83
N THR A 125 -5.13 9.59 13.61
CA THR A 125 -5.90 10.79 13.24
C THR A 125 -4.98 12.01 13.28
N PHE A 126 -4.97 12.76 12.18
CA PHE A 126 -4.27 14.03 12.04
C PHE A 126 -5.28 15.17 12.05
N GLN A 127 -4.87 16.33 12.55
CA GLN A 127 -5.70 17.52 12.52
C GLN A 127 -5.05 18.62 11.70
N VAL A 128 -5.81 19.11 10.73
CA VAL A 128 -5.39 20.17 9.82
C VAL A 128 -6.15 21.44 10.16
N ARG A 129 -5.42 22.53 10.35
CA ARG A 129 -5.98 23.82 10.73
C ARG A 129 -5.59 24.89 9.72
N ALA A 130 -6.52 25.75 9.35
CA ALA A 130 -6.26 26.87 8.46
C ALA A 130 -7.00 28.13 8.92
N GLY A 131 -6.49 29.29 8.51
CA GLY A 131 -7.12 30.58 8.77
C GLY A 131 -7.33 30.84 10.27
N GLY A 132 -8.52 31.32 10.63
CA GLY A 132 -8.93 31.52 12.02
C GLY A 132 -9.02 30.24 12.89
N GLY A 133 -8.87 29.05 12.31
CA GLY A 133 -8.80 27.78 13.04
C GLY A 133 -7.42 27.49 13.66
N ILE A 134 -6.38 28.24 13.29
CA ILE A 134 -5.03 28.06 13.83
C ILE A 134 -4.97 28.57 15.28
N VAL A 135 -4.51 27.70 16.18
CA VAL A 135 -4.28 28.05 17.59
C VAL A 135 -2.79 28.37 17.80
N PRO A 136 -2.43 29.60 18.23
CA PRO A 136 -1.04 29.98 18.41
C PRO A 136 -0.30 29.07 19.40
N GLY A 137 0.84 28.51 18.97
CA GLY A 137 1.69 27.66 19.79
C GLY A 137 1.30 26.18 19.82
N GLU A 138 0.29 25.77 19.05
CA GLU A 138 -0.09 24.37 18.86
C GLU A 138 0.19 23.90 17.43
N GLY A 139 0.62 22.65 17.28
CA GLY A 139 0.88 22.03 15.98
C GLY A 139 2.17 22.48 15.29
N VAL A 140 2.44 21.84 14.16
CA VAL A 140 3.56 22.18 13.27
C VAL A 140 3.09 23.20 12.26
N ASP A 141 3.84 24.28 12.12
CA ASP A 141 3.54 25.32 11.14
C ASP A 141 4.05 24.94 9.75
N GLY A 142 3.15 24.95 8.77
CA GLY A 142 3.49 24.82 7.36
C GLY A 142 4.18 26.06 6.79
N SER A 143 4.61 25.94 5.54
CA SER A 143 5.17 27.02 4.73
C SER A 143 4.17 28.16 4.56
N THR A 144 4.65 29.39 4.68
CA THR A 144 3.88 30.62 4.40
C THR A 144 4.08 31.11 2.95
N THR A 145 4.71 30.30 2.11
CA THR A 145 4.92 30.59 0.68
C THR A 145 4.37 29.45 -0.16
N ALA A 146 3.69 29.78 -1.26
CA ALA A 146 3.24 28.82 -2.26
C ALA A 146 4.38 27.84 -2.60
N PRO A 147 4.13 26.52 -2.59
CA PRO A 147 2.82 25.85 -2.60
C PRO A 147 2.21 25.55 -1.21
N PHE A 148 2.54 26.34 -0.18
CA PHE A 148 1.94 26.28 1.19
C PHE A 148 1.88 24.85 1.77
N THR A 149 3.04 24.21 1.84
CA THR A 149 3.15 22.84 2.33
C THR A 149 3.06 22.73 3.85
N ALA A 150 2.54 21.62 4.36
CA ALA A 150 2.63 21.27 5.77
C ALA A 150 2.92 19.78 5.93
N THR A 151 3.50 19.37 7.05
CA THR A 151 3.75 17.96 7.35
C THR A 151 3.26 17.64 8.75
N ALA A 152 2.43 16.61 8.87
CA ALA A 152 1.98 16.04 10.13
C ALA A 152 2.51 14.60 10.25
N THR A 153 2.96 14.24 11.45
CA THR A 153 3.45 12.88 11.75
C THR A 153 2.67 12.31 12.92
N ALA A 154 2.66 10.99 13.13
CA ALA A 154 2.00 10.40 14.30
C ALA A 154 2.49 11.00 15.64
N ALA A 155 3.76 11.45 15.71
CA ALA A 155 4.31 12.14 16.88
C ALA A 155 3.92 13.62 16.98
N GLN A 156 3.54 14.24 15.87
CA GLN A 156 3.12 15.64 15.75
C GLN A 156 1.88 15.73 14.84
N PRO A 157 0.70 15.31 15.33
CA PRO A 157 -0.46 15.04 14.47
C PRO A 157 -1.22 16.30 14.04
N ILE A 158 -0.86 17.48 14.56
CA ILE A 158 -1.54 18.74 14.25
C ILE A 158 -0.67 19.54 13.27
N ALA A 159 -1.19 19.83 12.09
CA ALA A 159 -0.57 20.68 11.08
C ALA A 159 -1.37 21.97 10.85
N ASN A 160 -0.66 23.11 10.83
CA ASN A 160 -1.24 24.41 10.52
C ASN A 160 -0.89 24.79 9.07
N CYS A 161 -1.89 24.75 8.20
CA CYS A 161 -1.82 25.24 6.83
C CYS A 161 -1.89 26.77 6.83
N ARG A 162 -0.75 27.42 6.59
CA ARG A 162 -0.59 28.88 6.72
C ARG A 162 -0.76 29.64 5.40
N ASN A 163 -1.65 29.17 4.53
CA ASN A 163 -2.08 30.02 3.43
C ASN A 163 -2.60 31.37 3.99
N ALA A 164 -2.14 32.46 3.37
CA ALA A 164 -2.30 33.82 3.86
C ALA A 164 -3.73 34.36 3.76
N SER A 165 -4.68 33.61 3.21
CA SER A 165 -6.06 34.05 3.04
C SER A 165 -7.08 33.03 3.53
N ASP A 166 -8.05 33.48 4.33
CA ASP A 166 -9.35 32.82 4.55
C ASP A 166 -10.22 32.80 3.27
N ALA A 167 -9.60 32.80 2.09
CA ALA A 167 -10.29 32.80 0.81
C ALA A 167 -10.74 31.37 0.54
N GLY A 168 -12.05 31.20 0.30
CA GLY A 168 -12.66 29.89 0.17
C GLY A 168 -12.25 29.12 -1.08
N PRO A 169 -12.83 27.94 -1.31
CA PRO A 169 -12.51 27.03 -2.41
C PRO A 169 -13.09 27.46 -3.77
N ASP A 170 -12.99 28.76 -4.02
CA ASP A 170 -13.22 29.46 -5.28
C ASP A 170 -12.12 30.55 -5.44
N ALA A 171 -11.04 30.43 -4.67
CA ALA A 171 -10.02 31.45 -4.57
C ALA A 171 -8.97 31.23 -5.67
N GLY A 172 -7.98 32.11 -5.71
CA GLY A 172 -7.14 32.21 -6.91
C GLY A 172 -6.21 31.01 -7.01
N PRO A 173 -5.59 30.74 -8.17
CA PRO A 173 -4.59 29.69 -8.27
C PRO A 173 -3.51 29.76 -7.16
N LEU A 174 -3.07 28.60 -6.65
CA LEU A 174 -1.96 28.42 -5.69
C LEU A 174 -2.29 28.74 -4.23
N ASP A 175 -3.53 28.57 -3.80
CA ASP A 175 -3.94 28.85 -2.41
C ASP A 175 -4.37 27.59 -1.63
N ASN A 176 -4.14 26.42 -2.22
CA ASN A 176 -4.25 25.13 -1.55
C ASN A 176 -3.18 24.94 -0.47
N CYS A 177 -3.47 24.08 0.49
CA CYS A 177 -2.49 23.48 1.38
C CYS A 177 -2.08 22.11 0.86
N TYR A 178 -0.79 21.94 0.58
CA TYR A 178 -0.24 20.64 0.23
C TYR A 178 0.26 19.93 1.50
N LEU A 179 -0.57 19.07 2.06
CA LEU A 179 -0.34 18.42 3.35
C LEU A 179 0.25 17.02 3.17
N THR A 180 1.44 16.77 3.71
CA THR A 180 1.95 15.41 3.88
C THR A 180 1.56 14.87 5.26
N ILE A 181 0.98 13.66 5.30
CA ILE A 181 0.75 12.89 6.52
C ILE A 181 1.65 11.65 6.56
N GLU A 182 2.28 11.42 7.71
CA GLU A 182 3.14 10.27 8.01
C GLU A 182 2.56 9.47 9.20
N PRO A 183 1.70 8.48 8.94
CA PRO A 183 1.13 7.58 9.95
C PRO A 183 2.16 6.67 10.62
N SER A 184 1.75 6.08 11.73
CA SER A 184 2.54 5.09 12.49
C SER A 184 2.52 3.69 11.86
N GLY A 185 1.60 3.43 10.94
CA GLY A 185 1.48 2.18 10.19
C GLY A 185 0.78 2.39 8.85
N SER A 186 0.71 1.35 8.03
CA SER A 186 0.06 1.42 6.72
C SER A 186 -1.46 1.50 6.81
N PHE A 187 -2.09 2.02 5.76
CA PHE A 187 -3.53 2.32 5.69
C PHE A 187 -4.09 2.08 4.29
N ASP A 188 -5.37 1.70 4.21
CA ASP A 188 -6.10 1.47 2.96
C ASP A 188 -7.19 2.52 2.73
N ALA A 189 -7.42 3.43 3.68
CA ALA A 189 -8.38 4.52 3.51
C ALA A 189 -8.00 5.80 4.26
N VAL A 190 -8.45 6.92 3.71
CA VAL A 190 -8.37 8.26 4.31
C VAL A 190 -9.75 8.88 4.35
N THR A 191 -10.19 9.30 5.53
CA THR A 191 -11.45 10.01 5.77
C THR A 191 -11.17 11.44 6.19
N PHE A 192 -11.85 12.37 5.54
CA PHE A 192 -11.86 13.79 5.86
C PHE A 192 -13.13 14.14 6.63
N ALA A 193 -12.98 14.55 7.88
CA ALA A 193 -14.06 14.91 8.79
C ALA A 193 -13.87 16.34 9.31
N PRO A 194 -14.44 17.36 8.65
CA PRO A 194 -14.39 18.72 9.13
C PRO A 194 -15.08 18.87 10.49
N LEU A 195 -14.48 19.64 11.39
CA LEU A 195 -15.08 20.07 12.66
C LEU A 195 -15.60 21.51 12.57
N SER A 196 -14.94 22.33 11.76
CA SER A 196 -15.37 23.68 11.41
C SER A 196 -14.85 24.08 10.03
N GLY A 197 -15.52 25.03 9.39
CA GLY A 197 -15.19 25.47 8.03
C GLY A 197 -15.62 24.46 6.97
N GLU A 198 -15.14 24.67 5.73
CA GLU A 198 -15.35 23.75 4.61
C GLU A 198 -13.98 23.36 4.04
N MET A 199 -13.87 22.16 3.45
CA MET A 199 -12.69 21.76 2.67
C MET A 199 -13.08 21.12 1.34
N SER A 200 -12.14 21.02 0.41
CA SER A 200 -12.24 20.20 -0.79
C SER A 200 -10.92 19.47 -1.06
N LEU A 201 -11.04 18.27 -1.62
CA LEU A 201 -9.91 17.46 -2.05
C LEU A 201 -9.61 17.78 -3.51
N GLU A 202 -8.38 18.18 -3.78
CA GLU A 202 -7.89 18.57 -5.09
C GLU A 202 -6.88 17.54 -5.64
N GLY A 203 -6.30 17.85 -6.80
CA GLY A 203 -5.32 17.02 -7.47
C GLY A 203 -4.65 17.80 -8.59
N SER A 204 -3.92 18.85 -8.24
CA SER A 204 -3.09 19.73 -9.08
C SER A 204 -3.78 20.73 -10.02
N SER A 205 -5.11 20.88 -9.95
CA SER A 205 -5.88 21.77 -10.83
C SER A 205 -5.40 23.22 -10.75
N ASP A 206 -5.24 23.75 -9.55
CA ASP A 206 -4.81 25.13 -9.26
C ASP A 206 -3.29 25.34 -9.44
N PHE A 207 -2.49 24.26 -9.42
CA PHE A 207 -1.05 24.21 -9.71
C PHE A 207 -0.72 24.08 -11.21
N GLY A 208 -1.69 24.31 -12.10
CA GLY A 208 -1.47 24.27 -13.55
C GLY A 208 -1.37 22.86 -14.13
N ASN A 209 -1.99 21.87 -13.46
CA ASN A 209 -1.93 20.45 -13.78
C ASN A 209 -0.52 19.86 -13.66
N ASP A 210 0.27 20.34 -12.70
CA ASP A 210 1.58 19.78 -12.41
C ASP A 210 1.42 18.50 -11.55
N PRO A 211 1.76 17.30 -12.07
CA PRO A 211 1.59 16.05 -11.35
C PRO A 211 2.39 15.94 -10.04
N ALA A 212 3.32 16.87 -9.78
CA ALA A 212 4.00 16.99 -8.49
C ALA A 212 3.06 17.46 -7.36
N PHE A 213 1.91 18.06 -7.70
CA PHE A 213 0.89 18.52 -6.76
C PHE A 213 -0.41 17.74 -6.86
N ASP A 214 -0.38 16.55 -7.47
CA ASP A 214 -1.50 15.62 -7.34
C ASP A 214 -1.70 15.26 -5.86
N THR A 215 -2.90 14.80 -5.50
CA THR A 215 -3.04 14.04 -4.26
C THR A 215 -2.37 12.68 -4.47
N ILE A 216 -1.35 12.36 -3.68
CA ILE A 216 -0.48 11.20 -3.87
C ILE A 216 -0.57 10.29 -2.64
N PHE A 217 -0.88 9.03 -2.87
CA PHE A 217 -0.71 7.96 -1.89
C PHE A 217 0.61 7.23 -2.17
N THR A 218 1.48 7.38 -1.19
CA THR A 218 2.65 6.57 -0.85
C THR A 218 2.44 5.09 -0.66
N LEU A 219 2.55 4.21 -1.64
CA LEU A 219 2.23 2.81 -1.41
C LEU A 219 3.41 2.04 -0.77
N GLU A 220 3.10 1.02 0.02
CA GLU A 220 4.08 0.01 0.43
C GLU A 220 4.70 -0.56 -0.85
N GLY A 221 6.00 -0.34 -1.02
CA GLY A 221 6.70 -0.77 -2.23
C GLY A 221 6.75 -2.29 -2.33
N PHE A 222 6.38 -2.82 -3.49
CA PHE A 222 6.62 -4.22 -3.81
C PHE A 222 8.00 -4.44 -4.42
N THR A 223 8.55 -5.63 -4.21
CA THR A 223 9.79 -6.04 -4.88
C THR A 223 9.54 -6.41 -6.35
N GLY A 224 8.32 -6.82 -6.70
CA GLY A 224 7.86 -7.02 -8.07
C GLY A 224 6.54 -7.77 -8.14
N GLU A 225 6.22 -8.31 -9.32
CA GLU A 225 5.05 -9.15 -9.54
C GLU A 225 5.43 -10.53 -10.08
N LEU A 226 4.68 -11.55 -9.68
CA LEU A 226 4.83 -12.93 -10.16
C LEU A 226 3.64 -13.32 -11.02
N GLY A 227 3.88 -13.81 -12.23
CA GLY A 227 2.88 -14.52 -13.03
C GLY A 227 3.01 -16.03 -12.89
N CYS A 228 2.40 -16.78 -13.81
CA CYS A 228 2.47 -18.25 -13.86
C CYS A 228 3.25 -18.76 -15.07
N THR A 229 3.89 -17.88 -15.85
CA THR A 229 4.73 -18.29 -16.97
C THR A 229 6.19 -18.39 -16.55
N ALA A 230 7.00 -19.13 -17.31
CA ALA A 230 8.42 -19.30 -16.97
C ALA A 230 9.20 -17.96 -16.95
N GLU A 231 8.71 -16.95 -17.68
CA GLU A 231 9.35 -15.65 -17.81
C GLU A 231 9.13 -14.74 -16.59
N ASN A 232 8.04 -14.93 -15.84
CA ASN A 232 7.63 -14.03 -14.76
C ASN A 232 7.18 -14.72 -13.47
N SER A 233 7.30 -16.05 -13.37
CA SER A 233 6.85 -16.80 -12.19
C SER A 233 7.87 -16.85 -11.06
N THR A 234 9.10 -16.35 -11.24
CA THR A 234 10.18 -16.57 -10.27
C THR A 234 10.78 -15.26 -9.77
N ALA A 235 10.72 -15.07 -8.45
CA ALA A 235 11.48 -14.06 -7.71
C ALA A 235 12.80 -14.65 -7.23
N THR A 236 13.86 -13.85 -7.19
CA THR A 236 15.16 -14.27 -6.65
C THR A 236 15.81 -13.14 -5.87
N ILE A 237 16.38 -13.48 -4.72
CA ILE A 237 17.24 -12.60 -3.94
C ILE A 237 18.53 -13.34 -3.62
N ASP A 238 19.65 -12.66 -3.86
CA ASP A 238 21.00 -13.16 -3.57
C ASP A 238 21.79 -12.02 -2.92
N GLN A 239 21.77 -11.97 -1.60
CA GLN A 239 22.41 -10.92 -0.80
C GLN A 239 23.45 -11.55 0.13
N GLY A 240 24.70 -11.56 -0.32
CA GLY A 240 25.84 -12.04 0.46
C GLY A 240 25.72 -13.52 0.82
N THR A 241 25.29 -13.80 2.05
CA THR A 241 25.14 -15.16 2.57
C THR A 241 23.70 -15.67 2.58
N VAL A 242 22.71 -14.80 2.34
CA VAL A 242 21.29 -15.14 2.28
C VAL A 242 20.85 -15.22 0.83
N TYR A 243 20.23 -16.34 0.47
CA TYR A 243 19.72 -16.60 -0.88
C TYR A 243 18.33 -17.22 -0.80
N GLY A 244 17.44 -16.74 -1.66
CA GLY A 244 16.08 -17.25 -1.81
C GLY A 244 15.62 -17.16 -3.26
N THR A 245 14.96 -18.22 -3.71
CA THR A 245 14.26 -18.23 -5.00
C THR A 245 12.86 -18.73 -4.75
N PHE A 246 11.85 -17.98 -5.19
CA PHE A 246 10.45 -18.32 -5.01
C PHE A 246 9.76 -18.31 -6.36
N THR A 247 9.25 -19.48 -6.75
CA THR A 247 8.47 -19.67 -7.96
C THR A 247 7.00 -19.76 -7.58
N ARG A 248 6.19 -18.83 -8.09
CA ARG A 248 4.74 -18.91 -8.05
C ARG A 248 4.27 -20.05 -8.94
N LEU A 249 3.36 -20.86 -8.39
CA LEU A 249 2.65 -21.92 -9.08
C LEU A 249 1.25 -21.45 -9.45
N GLU A 250 0.49 -22.30 -10.15
CA GLU A 250 -0.89 -22.00 -10.50
C GLU A 250 -1.76 -21.83 -9.23
N ASN A 251 -2.84 -21.04 -9.36
CA ASN A 251 -3.79 -20.79 -8.27
C ASN A 251 -4.41 -22.12 -7.79
N THR A 252 -4.46 -22.31 -6.47
CA THR A 252 -4.92 -23.55 -5.82
C THR A 252 -6.41 -23.82 -6.04
N ASP A 253 -7.20 -22.78 -6.33
CA ASP A 253 -8.63 -22.87 -6.61
C ASP A 253 -8.97 -23.02 -8.11
N GLY A 254 -7.97 -23.01 -8.98
CA GLY A 254 -8.12 -23.11 -10.44
C GLY A 254 -8.62 -21.83 -11.12
N SER A 255 -8.60 -20.68 -10.43
CA SER A 255 -8.87 -19.37 -11.03
C SER A 255 -7.78 -18.95 -12.03
N ASP A 256 -8.10 -17.98 -12.90
CA ASP A 256 -7.18 -17.48 -13.92
C ASP A 256 -5.94 -16.83 -13.30
N CYS A 257 -4.76 -17.10 -13.87
CA CYS A 257 -3.53 -16.47 -13.43
C CYS A 257 -3.45 -15.00 -13.87
N VAL A 258 -3.57 -14.09 -12.91
CA VAL A 258 -3.19 -12.67 -13.03
C VAL A 258 -1.86 -12.43 -12.34
N LEU A 259 -1.13 -11.36 -12.66
CA LEU A 259 0.09 -10.99 -11.93
C LEU A 259 -0.22 -10.77 -10.45
N LYS A 260 0.61 -11.33 -9.56
CA LYS A 260 0.45 -11.23 -8.10
C LYS A 260 1.67 -10.52 -7.53
N PRO A 261 1.50 -9.34 -6.91
CA PRO A 261 2.60 -8.62 -6.31
C PRO A 261 3.26 -9.39 -5.16
N TYR A 262 4.52 -9.08 -4.89
CA TYR A 262 5.25 -9.65 -3.77
C TYR A 262 6.32 -8.69 -3.22
N THR A 263 6.62 -8.88 -1.93
CA THR A 263 7.80 -8.32 -1.27
C THR A 263 8.79 -9.44 -0.98
N LEU A 264 10.07 -9.21 -1.25
CA LEU A 264 11.15 -10.17 -1.02
C LEU A 264 12.35 -9.44 -0.41
N THR A 265 12.60 -9.69 0.86
CA THR A 265 13.65 -9.00 1.62
C THR A 265 14.61 -10.00 2.26
N ALA A 266 15.86 -9.59 2.42
CA ALA A 266 16.88 -10.37 3.12
C ALA A 266 17.61 -9.47 4.13
N ASP A 267 17.82 -9.97 5.34
CA ASP A 267 18.69 -9.35 6.33
C ASP A 267 19.91 -10.26 6.54
N VAL A 268 21.05 -9.84 6.02
CA VAL A 268 22.32 -10.58 6.13
C VAL A 268 22.84 -10.63 7.56
N GLY A 269 22.57 -9.59 8.36
CA GLY A 269 23.00 -9.49 9.75
C GLY A 269 22.19 -10.39 10.68
N ALA A 270 20.87 -10.42 10.49
CA ALA A 270 19.97 -11.33 11.21
C ALA A 270 19.95 -12.75 10.63
N GLY A 271 20.40 -12.93 9.38
CA GLY A 271 20.34 -14.20 8.67
C GLY A 271 18.92 -14.60 8.28
N THR A 272 18.05 -13.64 7.96
CA THR A 272 16.63 -13.88 7.66
C THR A 272 16.29 -13.56 6.21
N LEU A 273 15.23 -14.18 5.72
CA LEU A 273 14.66 -14.00 4.38
C LEU A 273 13.13 -13.96 4.50
N SER A 274 12.48 -12.86 4.10
CA SER A 274 11.02 -12.75 4.07
C SER A 274 10.51 -12.72 2.63
N PHE A 275 9.49 -13.52 2.33
CA PHE A 275 8.78 -13.54 1.06
C PHE A 275 7.29 -13.34 1.34
N VAL A 276 6.72 -12.21 0.94
CA VAL A 276 5.34 -11.83 1.24
C VAL A 276 4.59 -11.67 -0.08
N PRO A 277 3.85 -12.68 -0.55
CA PRO A 277 2.96 -12.52 -1.69
C PRO A 277 1.70 -11.75 -1.28
N VAL A 278 1.34 -10.71 -2.03
CA VAL A 278 0.26 -9.79 -1.66
C VAL A 278 -1.04 -10.18 -2.38
N ASP A 279 -2.13 -10.29 -1.63
CA ASP A 279 -3.47 -10.47 -2.20
C ASP A 279 -4.04 -9.12 -2.62
N VAL A 280 -4.50 -9.05 -3.87
CA VAL A 280 -5.32 -7.96 -4.41
C VAL A 280 -6.73 -8.49 -4.62
N ASP A 281 -7.77 -7.65 -4.53
CA ASP A 281 -9.15 -8.07 -4.78
C ASP A 281 -9.42 -8.26 -6.28
N PRO A 282 -9.95 -9.42 -6.74
CA PRO A 282 -10.31 -10.63 -5.98
C PRO A 282 -9.08 -11.45 -5.54
N PRO A 283 -9.07 -12.01 -4.31
CA PRO A 283 -7.95 -12.78 -3.77
C PRO A 283 -7.46 -13.86 -4.72
N GLN A 284 -6.13 -14.06 -4.75
CA GLN A 284 -5.46 -14.97 -5.67
C GLN A 284 -4.73 -16.04 -4.84
N PRO A 285 -5.41 -17.13 -4.44
CA PRO A 285 -4.86 -18.14 -3.54
C PRO A 285 -3.85 -19.01 -4.29
N ALA A 286 -2.63 -18.49 -4.44
CA ALA A 286 -1.54 -19.16 -5.12
C ALA A 286 -0.68 -19.99 -4.17
N ALA A 287 -0.13 -21.08 -4.69
CA ALA A 287 0.92 -21.83 -4.03
C ALA A 287 2.29 -21.42 -4.56
N TYR A 288 3.31 -21.68 -3.76
CA TYR A 288 4.68 -21.31 -4.05
C TYR A 288 5.62 -22.47 -3.82
N ARG A 289 6.69 -22.49 -4.63
CA ARG A 289 7.84 -23.34 -4.43
C ARG A 289 9.05 -22.45 -4.15
N GLY A 290 9.75 -22.72 -3.06
CA GLY A 290 10.96 -22.00 -2.68
C GLY A 290 12.22 -22.87 -2.73
N THR A 291 13.37 -22.25 -2.95
CA THR A 291 14.68 -22.79 -2.56
C THR A 291 15.41 -21.73 -1.75
N VAL A 292 15.78 -22.05 -0.51
CA VAL A 292 16.43 -21.09 0.42
C VAL A 292 17.79 -21.60 0.92
N LYS A 293 18.75 -20.68 1.10
CA LYS A 293 20.11 -20.98 1.58
C LYS A 293 20.66 -19.82 2.41
N PHE A 294 21.13 -20.12 3.62
CA PHE A 294 21.76 -19.14 4.51
C PHE A 294 23.28 -19.28 4.57
N ALA A 295 23.93 -18.50 5.44
CA ALA A 295 25.36 -18.51 5.64
C ALA A 295 25.88 -19.91 6.02
N PRO A 296 27.10 -20.29 5.58
CA PRO A 296 27.72 -21.52 6.04
C PRO A 296 27.88 -21.52 7.57
N GLN A 297 27.33 -22.53 8.22
CA GLN A 297 27.39 -22.68 9.67
C GLN A 297 28.61 -23.52 10.06
N ASN A 298 29.23 -23.17 11.19
CA ASN A 298 30.25 -24.03 11.78
C ASN A 298 29.57 -25.29 12.31
N SER A 299 29.87 -26.44 11.72
CA SER A 299 29.33 -27.71 12.23
C SER A 299 30.34 -28.83 12.18
N SER A 300 30.39 -29.60 13.26
CA SER A 300 31.06 -30.90 13.31
C SER A 300 30.14 -32.04 12.84
N ASN A 301 28.85 -31.76 12.64
CA ASN A 301 27.84 -32.71 12.20
C ASN A 301 26.91 -32.09 11.11
N PRO A 302 27.00 -32.51 9.84
CA PRO A 302 26.22 -31.92 8.75
C PRO A 302 24.70 -32.14 8.85
N PHE A 303 24.21 -32.88 9.85
CA PHE A 303 22.80 -33.27 10.02
C PHE A 303 22.05 -32.52 11.13
N THR A 304 22.61 -31.43 11.68
CA THR A 304 21.96 -30.65 12.76
C THR A 304 21.36 -29.33 12.30
N SER A 305 21.48 -29.00 11.01
CA SER A 305 20.84 -27.80 10.47
C SER A 305 19.33 -28.00 10.42
N HIS A 306 18.60 -26.96 10.80
CA HIS A 306 17.14 -26.89 10.68
C HIS A 306 16.80 -25.56 10.02
N LEU A 307 15.67 -25.53 9.33
CA LEU A 307 15.09 -24.30 8.81
C LEU A 307 14.02 -23.86 9.79
N GLU A 308 14.09 -22.61 10.23
CA GLU A 308 13.03 -22.01 11.02
C GLU A 308 12.22 -21.05 10.17
N TYR A 309 10.96 -20.87 10.53
CA TYR A 309 10.10 -19.89 9.91
C TYR A 309 9.11 -19.29 10.90
N ASP A 310 8.79 -18.04 10.63
CA ASP A 310 7.68 -17.30 11.16
C ASP A 310 6.59 -17.24 10.08
N GLN A 311 5.35 -17.48 10.51
CA GLN A 311 4.19 -17.68 9.63
C GLN A 311 3.38 -16.41 9.39
N ASP A 312 3.61 -15.34 10.18
CA ASP A 312 2.77 -14.16 10.11
C ASP A 312 3.53 -12.82 10.01
N ASP A 313 4.89 -12.82 10.06
CA ASP A 313 5.89 -11.70 9.98
C ASP A 313 5.68 -10.55 10.99
N ASP A 314 4.43 -10.23 11.33
CA ASP A 314 3.91 -9.15 12.18
C ASP A 314 3.04 -9.65 13.36
N GLY A 315 2.85 -10.96 13.53
CA GLY A 315 2.07 -11.53 14.63
C GLY A 315 2.91 -11.90 15.87
N PRO A 316 2.26 -12.38 16.95
CA PRO A 316 2.95 -12.72 18.21
C PRO A 316 3.74 -14.04 18.14
N LEU A 317 3.85 -14.66 16.97
CA LEU A 317 4.47 -15.97 16.81
C LEU A 317 5.99 -15.81 16.63
N ASP A 318 6.75 -16.47 17.49
CA ASP A 318 8.21 -16.59 17.30
C ASP A 318 8.52 -17.59 16.17
N PHE A 319 9.74 -17.50 15.61
CA PHE A 319 10.29 -18.52 14.72
C PHE A 319 10.14 -19.94 15.29
N VAL A 320 9.56 -20.83 14.50
CA VAL A 320 9.42 -22.26 14.80
C VAL A 320 10.10 -23.12 13.74
N TYR A 321 10.36 -24.39 14.05
CA TYR A 321 10.90 -25.32 13.06
C TYR A 321 9.92 -25.53 11.91
N MET A 322 10.39 -25.34 10.68
CA MET A 322 9.60 -25.65 9.50
C MET A 322 9.41 -27.16 9.41
N PRO A 323 8.16 -27.66 9.36
CA PRO A 323 7.91 -29.09 9.29
C PRO A 323 8.26 -29.65 7.91
N TRP A 324 8.47 -30.95 7.83
CA TRP A 324 8.50 -31.68 6.56
C TRP A 324 7.08 -31.88 6.03
N CYS A 325 6.89 -31.83 4.72
CA CYS A 325 5.60 -32.16 4.11
C CYS A 325 5.26 -33.64 4.41
N THR A 326 3.98 -33.93 4.68
CA THR A 326 3.56 -35.29 5.08
C THR A 326 3.47 -36.28 3.91
N GLY A 327 3.69 -35.79 2.69
CA GLY A 327 3.67 -36.53 1.43
C GLY A 327 4.34 -35.74 0.32
N ASP A 328 4.29 -36.25 -0.91
CA ASP A 328 4.78 -35.54 -2.09
C ASP A 328 3.75 -34.47 -2.53
N PRO A 329 4.05 -33.17 -2.39
CA PRO A 329 3.10 -32.10 -2.72
C PRO A 329 2.76 -32.02 -4.21
N PHE A 330 3.49 -32.71 -5.09
CA PHE A 330 3.25 -32.68 -6.53
C PHE A 330 2.53 -33.93 -7.06
N ALA A 331 2.23 -34.93 -6.21
CA ALA A 331 1.61 -36.18 -6.63
C ALA A 331 0.11 -36.03 -6.93
N THR A 332 -0.60 -35.23 -6.14
CA THR A 332 -2.07 -35.04 -6.20
C THR A 332 -2.46 -33.57 -6.03
N PRO A 333 -2.01 -32.68 -6.95
CA PRO A 333 -2.20 -31.25 -6.75
C PRO A 333 -3.67 -30.83 -6.79
N ASP A 334 -4.03 -29.82 -6.00
CA ASP A 334 -5.40 -29.31 -5.87
C ASP A 334 -5.95 -28.79 -7.21
N SER A 335 -5.06 -28.22 -8.02
CA SER A 335 -5.32 -27.78 -9.39
C SER A 335 -4.13 -28.11 -10.31
N PRO A 336 -4.32 -28.18 -11.64
CA PRO A 336 -3.22 -28.40 -12.57
C PRO A 336 -2.13 -27.33 -12.42
N GLY A 337 -0.89 -27.76 -12.19
CA GLY A 337 0.24 -26.84 -12.04
C GLY A 337 0.42 -26.22 -10.65
N SER A 338 -0.39 -26.63 -9.66
CA SER A 338 -0.26 -26.24 -8.25
C SER A 338 0.33 -27.37 -7.38
N ILE A 339 0.09 -27.34 -6.07
CA ILE A 339 0.46 -28.38 -5.09
C ILE A 339 -0.77 -28.98 -4.40
N ASP A 340 -0.59 -30.12 -3.74
CA ASP A 340 -1.53 -30.71 -2.80
C ASP A 340 -1.39 -30.00 -1.45
N THR A 341 -2.29 -29.08 -1.12
CA THR A 341 -2.19 -28.35 0.15
C THR A 341 -2.48 -29.25 1.36
N SER A 342 -3.08 -30.43 1.16
CA SER A 342 -3.37 -31.37 2.26
C SER A 342 -2.13 -32.05 2.83
N VAL A 343 -1.00 -32.03 2.11
CA VAL A 343 0.28 -32.54 2.62
C VAL A 343 1.08 -31.50 3.41
N ILE A 344 0.60 -30.25 3.45
CA ILE A 344 1.13 -29.23 4.33
C ILE A 344 0.47 -29.44 5.70
N PRO A 345 1.22 -29.76 6.76
CA PRO A 345 0.62 -30.12 8.04
C PRO A 345 -0.24 -28.96 8.61
N THR A 346 -1.37 -29.32 9.22
CA THR A 346 -2.45 -28.37 9.54
C THR A 346 -1.98 -27.31 10.54
N GLY A 347 -2.12 -26.03 10.19
CA GLY A 347 -1.61 -24.89 10.96
C GLY A 347 -0.20 -24.44 10.57
N HIS A 348 0.37 -25.03 9.52
CA HIS A 348 1.61 -24.60 8.89
C HIS A 348 1.32 -24.07 7.49
N THR A 349 1.82 -22.88 7.18
CA THR A 349 1.72 -22.27 5.85
C THR A 349 2.74 -22.85 4.85
N TRP A 350 3.88 -23.35 5.35
CA TRP A 350 4.99 -23.88 4.55
C TRP A 350 5.55 -25.19 5.11
N CYS A 351 6.11 -26.02 4.24
CA CYS A 351 6.80 -27.25 4.60
C CYS A 351 8.01 -27.55 3.71
N ILE A 352 8.96 -28.32 4.27
CA ILE A 352 10.18 -28.78 3.58
C ILE A 352 9.85 -30.01 2.72
N VAL A 353 10.24 -29.95 1.45
CA VAL A 353 10.14 -31.06 0.48
C VAL A 353 11.44 -31.84 0.42
N SER A 354 12.56 -31.12 0.35
CA SER A 354 13.89 -31.72 0.31
C SER A 354 14.93 -30.80 0.92
N GLU A 355 16.05 -31.39 1.34
CA GLU A 355 17.23 -30.64 1.77
C GLU A 355 18.50 -31.19 1.10
N GLY A 356 19.49 -30.32 0.95
CA GLY A 356 20.81 -30.69 0.43
C GLY A 356 21.91 -29.95 1.18
N THR A 357 22.77 -30.69 1.88
CA THR A 357 23.92 -30.12 2.60
C THR A 357 25.22 -30.28 1.80
N THR A 358 25.94 -29.18 1.65
CA THR A 358 27.25 -29.11 0.99
C THR A 358 28.34 -28.74 1.98
N ILE A 359 29.53 -29.34 1.83
CA ILE A 359 30.72 -28.96 2.61
C ILE A 359 31.31 -27.70 1.98
N TYR A 360 31.34 -26.61 2.76
CA TYR A 360 31.86 -25.32 2.33
C TYR A 360 33.35 -25.18 2.67
N SER A 361 33.76 -25.67 3.84
CA SER A 361 35.15 -25.72 4.27
C SER A 361 35.38 -26.89 5.24
N ALA A 362 36.59 -27.04 5.77
CA ALA A 362 36.91 -28.09 6.73
C ALA A 362 36.06 -28.05 8.01
N THR A 363 35.45 -26.90 8.32
CA THR A 363 34.64 -26.69 9.54
C THR A 363 33.24 -26.13 9.26
N GLN A 364 32.89 -25.87 7.99
CA GLN A 364 31.64 -25.23 7.63
C GLN A 364 30.85 -26.02 6.60
N THR A 365 29.54 -26.04 6.79
CA THR A 365 28.56 -26.63 5.87
C THR A 365 27.51 -25.60 5.51
N ARG A 366 26.94 -25.72 4.30
CA ARG A 366 25.79 -24.93 3.86
C ARG A 366 24.67 -25.86 3.43
N THR A 367 23.50 -25.68 4.04
CA THR A 367 22.29 -26.43 3.70
C THR A 367 21.41 -25.58 2.80
N ALA A 368 20.81 -26.23 1.80
CA ALA A 368 19.77 -25.69 0.96
C ALA A 368 18.48 -26.46 1.25
N TRP A 369 17.37 -25.74 1.36
CA TRP A 369 16.05 -26.34 1.57
C TRP A 369 15.17 -26.00 0.38
N ASP A 370 14.52 -27.01 -0.19
CA ASP A 370 13.40 -26.83 -1.09
C ASP A 370 12.12 -26.91 -0.28
N VAL A 371 11.29 -25.89 -0.40
CA VAL A 371 10.10 -25.68 0.40
C VAL A 371 8.91 -25.44 -0.50
N VAL A 372 7.72 -25.73 -0.01
CA VAL A 372 6.47 -25.34 -0.65
C VAL A 372 5.52 -24.77 0.39
N GLY A 373 4.60 -23.92 -0.04
CA GLY A 373 3.62 -23.36 0.86
C GLY A 373 2.66 -22.38 0.22
N ILE A 374 1.82 -21.83 1.08
CA ILE A 374 0.85 -20.76 0.83
C ILE A 374 1.11 -19.67 1.86
N GLY A 375 0.92 -18.39 1.53
CA GLY A 375 1.16 -17.28 2.48
C GLY A 375 2.59 -16.74 2.49
N ASP A 376 2.96 -16.08 3.58
CA ASP A 376 3.98 -15.03 3.71
C ASP A 376 5.11 -15.39 4.71
N PRO A 377 5.99 -16.34 4.36
CA PRO A 377 6.96 -16.86 5.31
C PRO A 377 8.14 -15.90 5.50
N LYS A 378 8.60 -15.82 6.74
CA LYS A 378 9.93 -15.33 7.07
C LYS A 378 10.79 -16.44 7.63
N MET A 379 11.93 -16.71 6.98
CA MET A 379 12.76 -17.89 7.20
C MET A 379 14.15 -17.53 7.74
N ARG A 380 14.79 -18.43 8.50
CA ARG A 380 16.20 -18.31 8.94
C ARG A 380 16.93 -19.63 9.12
#